data_AF-A0A924XL01-F1
#
_entry.id   AF-A0A924XL01-F1
#
_cell.length_a   1.000
_cell.length_b   1.000
_cell.length_c   1.000
_cell.angle_alpha   90.00
_cell.angle_beta   90.00
_cell.angle_gamma   90.00
#
_symmetry.space_group_name_H-M   'P 1'
#
loop_
_entity.id
_entity.type
_entity.pdbx_description
1 polymer ?
#
loop_
_entity_poly.entity_id
_entity_poly.type
_entity_poly.pdbx_seq_one_letter_code
_entity_poly.pdbx_strand_id
1 'polypeptide(L)' 'MNVIEEIARKSAVLPVELQREVLDFVEFVAHKSGKAVDGIEKSPNVSGGAARIRQTRIAVWMLKQARRS' A
#
# COMPACT_ATOMS: atom_id res chain seq x y z
N MET A 1 -16.83 3.85 11.86
CA MET A 1 -16.05 2.87 12.62
C MET A 1 -14.76 2.64 11.86
N ASN A 2 -13.60 2.91 12.48
CA ASN A 2 -12.30 2.80 11.82
C ASN A 2 -11.93 1.32 11.68
N VAL A 3 -11.36 0.91 10.55
CA VAL A 3 -10.97 -0.49 10.27
C VAL A 3 -10.00 -1.02 11.35
N ILE A 4 -9.12 -0.15 11.87
CA ILE A 4 -8.19 -0.48 12.96
C ILE A 4 -8.95 -0.84 14.25
N GLU A 5 -9.99 -0.08 14.59
CA GLU A 5 -10.82 -0.34 15.78
C GLU A 5 -11.59 -1.65 15.66
N GLU A 6 -12.07 -1.98 14.45
CA GLU A 6 -12.75 -3.25 14.20
C GLU A 6 -11.81 -4.45 14.37
N ILE A 7 -10.57 -4.35 13.88
CA ILE A 7 -9.57 -5.40 14.00
C ILE A 7 -9.16 -5.59 15.46
N ALA A 8 -8.94 -4.49 16.20
CA ALA A 8 -8.61 -4.55 17.63
C ALA A 8 -9.73 -5.21 18.46
N ARG A 9 -11.00 -4.92 18.13
CA ARG A 9 -12.14 -5.57 18.79
C ARG A 9 -12.22 -7.07 18.48
N LYS A 10 -11.96 -7.46 17.23
CA LYS A 10 -11.97 -8.86 16.79
C LYS A 10 -10.78 -9.65 17.32
N SER A 11 -9.63 -9.02 17.53
CA SER A 11 -8.45 -9.70 18.08
C SER A 11 -8.55 -9.95 19.58
N ALA A 12 -9.37 -9.20 20.32
CA ALA A 12 -9.53 -9.33 21.77
C ALA A 12 -9.97 -10.73 22.25
N VAL A 13 -10.55 -11.57 21.39
CA VAL A 13 -10.93 -12.96 21.72
C VAL A 13 -9.79 -13.96 21.56
N LEU A 14 -8.66 -13.54 20.99
CA LEU A 14 -7.50 -14.38 20.75
C LEU A 14 -6.61 -14.46 22.00
N PRO A 15 -5.79 -15.52 22.13
CA PRO A 15 -4.67 -15.55 23.07
C PRO A 15 -3.76 -14.32 22.94
N VAL A 16 -3.18 -13.87 24.05
CA VAL A 16 -2.37 -12.63 24.13
C VAL A 16 -1.21 -12.63 23.14
N GLU A 17 -0.63 -13.80 22.89
CA GLU A 17 0.47 -14.00 21.96
C GLU A 17 0.04 -13.70 20.51
N LEU A 18 -1.17 -14.14 20.14
CA LEU A 18 -1.76 -13.92 18.82
C LEU A 18 -2.31 -12.51 18.65
N GLN A 19 -2.76 -11.87 19.73
CA GLN A 19 -3.18 -10.46 19.69
C GLN A 19 -2.04 -9.56 19.24
N ARG A 20 -0.84 -9.79 19.78
CA ARG A 20 0.36 -9.04 19.44
C ARG A 20 0.76 -9.25 17.98
N GLU A 21 0.75 -10.50 17.52
CA GLU A 21 1.08 -10.83 16.12
C GLU A 21 0.11 -10.17 15.12
N VAL A 22 -1.19 -10.16 15.43
CA VAL A 22 -2.21 -9.51 14.59
C VAL A 22 -1.98 -7.99 14.53
N LEU A 23 -1.69 -7.35 15.66
CA LEU A 23 -1.42 -5.91 15.69
C LEU A 23 -0.13 -5.55 14.94
N ASP A 24 0.95 -6.31 15.14
CA ASP A 24 2.22 -6.13 14.43
C ASP A 24 2.03 -6.30 12.92
N PHE A 25 1.21 -7.27 12.50
CA PHE A 25 0.88 -7.48 11.09
C PHE A 25 0.04 -6.32 10.51
N VAL A 26 -0.93 -5.81 11.26
CA VAL A 26 -1.74 -4.65 10.85
C VAL A 26 -0.86 -3.41 10.69
N GLU A 27 0.04 -3.15 11.63
CA GLU A 27 1.00 -2.05 11.55
C GLU A 27 1.93 -2.22 10.33
N PHE A 28 2.44 -3.44 10.09
CA PHE A 28 3.24 -3.76 8.91
C PHE A 28 2.47 -3.49 7.60
N VAL A 29 1.22 -3.93 7.52
CA VAL A 29 0.36 -3.70 6.35
C VAL A 29 0.08 -2.20 6.18
N ALA A 30 -0.20 -1.47 7.26
CA ALA A 30 -0.40 -0.02 7.23
C ALA A 30 0.86 0.72 6.75
N HIS A 31 2.04 0.32 7.23
CA HIS A 31 3.32 0.87 6.78
C HIS A 31 3.64 0.54 5.32
N LYS A 32 3.30 -0.67 4.88
CA LYS A 32 3.52 -1.12 3.50
C LYS A 32 2.54 -0.47 2.53
N SER A 33 1.29 -0.29 2.94
CA SER A 33 0.25 0.37 2.15
C SER A 33 0.45 1.89 2.10
N GLY A 34 0.91 2.51 3.19
CA GLY A 34 1.25 3.94 3.24
C GLY A 34 2.49 4.35 2.44
N LYS A 35 3.34 3.40 1.99
CA LYS A 35 4.49 3.67 1.10
C LYS A 35 4.16 3.59 -0.39
N ALA A 36 2.96 3.14 -0.76
CA ALA A 36 2.45 3.41 -2.09
C ALA A 36 1.97 4.85 -2.09
N VAL A 37 2.78 5.77 -2.66
CA VAL A 37 2.32 7.12 -2.96
C VAL A 37 0.98 6.96 -3.68
N ASP A 38 -0.11 7.43 -3.07
CA ASP A 38 -1.45 7.07 -3.50
C ASP A 38 -1.61 7.45 -4.98
N GLY A 39 -1.73 6.44 -5.85
CA GLY A 39 -1.71 6.62 -7.30
C GLY A 39 -0.41 6.28 -8.04
N ILE A 40 0.65 5.76 -7.41
CA ILE A 40 1.88 5.29 -8.09
C ILE A 40 2.17 3.81 -7.80
N GLU A 41 2.31 3.01 -8.85
CA GLU A 41 2.71 1.60 -8.81
C GLU A 41 4.09 1.38 -9.48
N LYS A 42 4.80 0.34 -9.04
CA LYS A 42 5.97 -0.22 -9.74
C LYS A 42 5.77 -1.72 -9.89
N SER A 43 5.93 -2.24 -11.09
CA SER A 43 5.81 -3.68 -11.38
C SER A 43 6.76 -4.06 -12.52
N PRO A 44 7.61 -5.10 -12.37
CA PRO A 44 8.63 -5.45 -13.37
C PRO A 44 8.06 -5.67 -14.78
N ASN A 45 6.85 -6.21 -14.87
CA ASN A 45 6.24 -6.64 -16.12
C ASN A 45 5.46 -5.54 -16.86
N VAL A 46 5.43 -4.30 -16.34
CA VAL A 46 4.65 -3.20 -16.94
C VAL A 46 5.53 -1.96 -17.04
N SER A 47 5.50 -1.29 -18.20
CA SER A 47 6.28 -0.08 -18.48
C SER A 47 7.79 -0.24 -18.22
N GLY A 48 8.33 -1.45 -18.44
CA GLY A 48 9.74 -1.77 -18.23
C GLY A 48 10.19 -1.69 -16.76
N GLY A 49 9.27 -1.83 -15.80
CA GLY A 49 9.56 -1.67 -14.37
C GLY A 49 9.60 -0.22 -13.87
N ALA A 50 9.32 0.76 -14.74
CA ALA A 50 9.25 2.16 -14.36
C ALA A 50 8.08 2.45 -13.41
N ALA A 51 8.20 3.52 -12.62
CA ALA A 51 7.08 4.04 -11.83
C ALA A 51 5.95 4.48 -12.77
N ARG A 52 4.72 4.05 -12.49
CA ARG A 52 3.53 4.31 -13.31
C ARG A 52 2.36 4.77 -12.47
N ILE A 53 1.42 5.48 -13.09
CA ILE A 53 0.15 5.81 -12.42
C ILE A 53 -0.63 4.52 -12.20
N ARG A 54 -1.15 4.36 -10.97
CA ARG A 54 -1.90 3.19 -10.50
C ARG A 54 -2.98 2.80 -11.50
N GLN A 55 -3.12 1.50 -11.77
CA GLN A 55 -4.11 0.96 -12.72
C GLN A 55 -3.97 1.46 -14.18
N THR A 56 -2.86 2.12 -14.54
CA THR A 56 -2.60 2.53 -15.93
C THR A 56 -1.26 1.97 -16.43
N ARG A 57 -1.01 2.08 -17.74
CA ARG A 57 0.32 1.90 -18.34
C ARG A 57 1.07 3.21 -18.54
N ILE A 58 0.59 4.30 -17.94
CA ILE A 58 1.18 5.64 -18.07
C ILE A 58 2.34 5.74 -17.09
N ALA A 59 3.56 5.76 -17.62
CA ALA A 59 4.75 5.93 -16.79
C ALA A 59 4.88 7.38 -16.31
N VAL A 60 5.32 7.58 -15.07
CA VAL A 60 5.48 8.92 -14.47
C VAL A 60 6.45 9.79 -15.28
N TRP A 61 7.47 9.17 -15.91
CA TRP A 61 8.41 9.90 -16.76
C TRP A 61 7.75 10.48 -18.02
N MET A 62 6.70 9.84 -18.57
CA MET A 62 5.96 10.35 -19.72
C MET A 62 5.25 11.66 -19.36
N LEU A 63 4.64 11.73 -18.17
CA LEU A 63 4.01 12.94 -17.65
C LEU A 63 5.03 14.08 -17.47
N LYS A 64 6.24 13.76 -17.00
CA LYS A 64 7.33 14.72 -16.87
C LYS A 64 7.81 15.25 -18.23
N GLN A 65 7.82 14.41 -19.26
CA GLN A 65 8.18 14.83 -20.62
C GLN A 65 7.08 15.68 -21.26
N ALA A 66 5.82 15.28 -21.15
CA ALA A 66 4.68 16.04 -21.69
C ALA A 66 4.52 17.43 -21.07
N ARG A 67 4.97 17.62 -19.82
CA ARG A 67 5.02 18.95 -19.19
C ARG A 67 6.15 19.84 -19.73
N ARG A 68 7.20 19.24 -20.31
CA ARG A 68 8.38 19.96 -20.82
C ARG A 68 8.27 20.33 -22.30
N SER A 69 7.34 19.71 -23.03
CA SER A 69 6.97 20.07 -24.41
C SER A 69 5.97 21.21 -24.41
#